data_AF-A0A7L0DMP6-F1
#
_entry.id   AF-A0A7L0DMP6-F1
#
_cell.length_a   1.000
_cell.length_b   1.000
_cell.length_c   1.000
_cell.angle_alpha   90.00
_cell.angle_beta   90.00
_cell.angle_gamma   90.00
#
_symmetry.space_group_name_H-M   'P 1'
#
loop_
_entity.id
_entity.type
_entity.pdbx_description
1 polymer ?
#
loop_
_entity_poly.entity_id
_entity_poly.type
_entity_poly.pdbx_seq_one_letter_code
_entity_poly.pdbx_strand_id
1 'polypeptide(L)'
;PGNKELQPLKYAKVARAVSVSRHKVEGCIRGITSLLSHCLGKGENIALVLRDVGVLLVEGRRVKMRFYYDFLERMTGKRNLERVAFKVPQLLKTVVSRAIPVASLTFSGRVIVFP
;
A
#
# COMPACT_ATOMS: atom_id res chain seq x y z
N PRO A 1 0.33 12.46 17.90
CA PRO A 1 -0.12 11.86 16.62
C PRO A 1 -1.59 11.41 16.74
N GLY A 2 -2.53 11.98 15.98
CA GLY A 2 -3.92 11.46 16.02
C GLY A 2 -5.07 12.38 15.63
N ASN A 3 -4.88 13.70 15.49
CA ASN A 3 -5.96 14.64 15.11
C ASN A 3 -5.75 15.25 13.73
N LYS A 4 -5.43 14.43 12.72
CA LYS A 4 -5.60 14.87 11.33
C LYS A 4 -6.99 14.44 10.89
N GLU A 5 -7.85 15.41 10.61
CA GLU A 5 -9.10 15.12 9.91
C GLU A 5 -8.77 14.40 8.60
N LEU A 6 -9.31 13.19 8.47
CA LEU A 6 -9.21 12.44 7.23
C LEU A 6 -10.16 13.10 6.24
N GLN A 7 -9.60 13.72 5.21
CA GLN A 7 -10.42 14.26 4.14
C GLN A 7 -11.14 13.10 3.42
N PRO A 8 -12.47 13.22 3.17
CA PRO A 8 -13.19 12.24 2.39
C PRO A 8 -12.56 12.04 1.01
N LEU A 9 -12.53 10.78 0.55
CA LEU A 9 -12.04 10.47 -0.78
C LEU A 9 -12.94 11.16 -1.83
N LYS A 10 -12.33 11.95 -2.70
CA LYS A 10 -13.02 12.64 -3.80
C LYS A 10 -13.31 11.65 -4.93
N TYR A 11 -14.29 10.76 -4.77
CA TYR A 11 -14.62 9.69 -5.72
C TYR A 11 -14.76 10.18 -7.16
N ALA A 12 -15.44 11.31 -7.39
CA ALA A 12 -15.59 11.88 -8.73
C ALA A 12 -14.24 12.29 -9.37
N LYS A 13 -13.29 12.80 -8.58
CA LYS A 13 -11.95 13.15 -9.07
C LYS A 13 -11.17 11.91 -9.46
N VAL A 14 -11.24 10.85 -8.65
CA VAL A 14 -10.59 9.57 -8.93
C VAL A 14 -11.21 8.92 -10.18
N ALA A 15 -12.54 8.86 -10.23
CA ALA A 15 -13.31 8.32 -11.36
C ALA A 15 -12.92 8.97 -12.69
N ARG A 16 -12.80 10.31 -12.69
CA ARG A 16 -12.32 11.06 -13.86
C ARG A 16 -10.87 10.75 -14.21
N ALA A 17 -9.98 10.62 -13.22
CA ALA A 17 -8.57 10.36 -13.45
C ALA A 17 -8.30 8.96 -14.04
N VAL A 18 -9.15 7.97 -13.72
CA VAL A 18 -9.01 6.59 -14.21
C VAL A 18 -10.05 6.23 -15.28
N SER A 19 -10.82 7.20 -15.78
CA SER A 19 -11.84 7.03 -16.82
C SER A 19 -12.88 5.93 -16.54
N VAL A 20 -13.37 5.84 -15.30
CA VAL A 20 -14.46 4.93 -14.90
C VAL A 20 -15.60 5.67 -14.22
N SER A 21 -16.74 5.02 -14.03
CA SER A 21 -17.87 5.64 -13.33
C SER A 21 -17.57 5.81 -11.84
N ARG A 22 -18.15 6.86 -11.23
CA ARG A 22 -18.07 7.09 -9.78
C ARG A 22 -18.51 5.86 -8.98
N HIS A 23 -19.60 5.21 -9.39
CA HIS A 23 -20.10 3.99 -8.77
C HIS A 23 -19.07 2.84 -8.79
N LYS A 24 -18.33 2.66 -9.88
CA LYS A 24 -17.25 1.65 -9.96
C LYS A 24 -16.14 1.94 -8.95
N VAL A 25 -15.72 3.21 -8.83
CA VAL A 25 -14.70 3.60 -7.83
C VAL A 25 -15.20 3.35 -6.41
N GLU A 26 -16.43 3.79 -6.09
CA GLU A 26 -17.01 3.59 -4.76
C GLU A 26 -17.15 2.11 -4.41
N GLY A 27 -17.66 1.30 -5.33
CA GLY A 27 -17.79 -0.14 -5.15
C GLY A 27 -16.44 -0.82 -4.91
N CYS A 28 -15.40 -0.45 -5.67
CA CYS A 28 -14.05 -0.97 -5.48
C CYS A 28 -13.48 -0.63 -4.09
N ILE A 29 -13.51 0.66 -3.72
CA ILE A 29 -12.99 1.14 -2.44
C ILE A 29 -13.73 0.47 -1.28
N ARG A 30 -15.06 0.38 -1.35
CA ARG A 30 -15.89 -0.28 -0.33
C ARG A 30 -15.57 -1.77 -0.25
N GLY A 31 -15.46 -2.45 -1.39
CA GLY A 31 -15.15 -3.88 -1.45
C GLY A 31 -13.81 -4.22 -0.81
N ILE A 32 -12.74 -3.52 -1.19
CA ILE A 32 -11.41 -3.74 -0.60
C ILE A 32 -11.39 -3.39 0.89
N THR A 33 -11.97 -2.26 1.28
CA THR A 33 -12.00 -1.85 2.70
C THR A 33 -12.79 -2.83 3.56
N SER A 34 -13.90 -3.35 3.04
CA SER A 34 -14.70 -4.38 3.71
C SER A 34 -13.93 -5.68 3.86
N LEU A 35 -13.27 -6.15 2.79
CA LEU A 35 -12.46 -7.37 2.84
C LEU A 35 -11.31 -7.23 3.83
N LEU A 36 -10.59 -6.11 3.79
CA LEU A 36 -9.50 -5.81 4.71
C LEU A 36 -10.01 -5.80 6.15
N SER A 37 -11.10 -5.10 6.43
CA SER A 37 -11.71 -5.02 7.77
C SER A 37 -12.12 -6.40 8.29
N HIS A 38 -12.73 -7.23 7.44
CA HIS A 38 -13.10 -8.60 7.79
C HIS A 38 -11.87 -9.45 8.13
N CYS A 39 -10.81 -9.42 7.33
CA CYS A 39 -9.58 -10.16 7.60
C CYS A 39 -8.91 -9.71 8.90
N LEU A 40 -8.84 -8.39 9.13
CA LEU A 40 -8.30 -7.82 10.36
C LEU A 40 -9.12 -8.23 11.59
N GLY A 41 -10.45 -8.24 11.49
CA GLY A 41 -11.33 -8.68 12.57
C GLY A 41 -11.13 -10.15 12.96
N LYS A 42 -10.67 -10.99 12.02
CA LYS A 42 -10.31 -12.39 12.27
C LYS A 42 -8.86 -12.59 12.72
N GLY A 43 -8.05 -11.52 12.78
CA GLY A 43 -6.62 -11.62 13.09
C GLY A 43 -5.81 -12.32 12.00
N GLU A 44 -6.30 -12.36 10.76
CA GLU A 44 -5.55 -12.92 9.63
C GLU A 44 -4.30 -12.06 9.34
N ASN A 45 -3.18 -12.70 8.97
CA ASN A 45 -2.05 -11.99 8.38
C ASN A 45 -2.43 -11.56 6.95
N ILE A 46 -2.10 -10.32 6.57
CA ILE A 46 -2.53 -9.72 5.30
C ILE A 46 -1.34 -9.07 4.61
N ALA A 47 -1.23 -9.29 3.31
CA ALA A 47 -0.44 -8.47 2.41
C ALA A 47 -1.37 -7.73 1.44
N LEU A 48 -1.56 -6.43 1.67
CA LEU A 48 -2.31 -5.56 0.77
C LEU A 48 -1.36 -4.93 -0.25
N VAL A 49 -1.52 -5.31 -1.51
CA VAL A 49 -0.73 -4.78 -2.63
C VAL A 49 -1.38 -3.53 -3.18
N LEU A 50 -0.63 -2.44 -3.18
CA LEU A 50 -0.92 -1.20 -3.88
C LEU A 50 0.04 -1.14 -5.08
N ARG A 51 -0.42 -1.56 -6.26
CA ARG A 51 0.42 -1.90 -7.42
C ARG A 51 1.49 -0.87 -7.79
N ASP A 52 1.19 0.42 -7.63
CA ASP A 52 2.11 1.50 -7.99
C ASP A 52 2.86 2.12 -6.81
N VAL A 53 2.63 1.62 -5.61
CA VAL A 53 3.15 2.18 -4.35
C VAL A 53 4.01 1.17 -3.60
N GLY A 54 3.48 -0.03 -3.35
CA GLY A 54 4.13 -1.03 -2.54
C GLY A 54 3.16 -2.03 -1.91
N VAL A 55 3.56 -2.60 -0.77
CA VAL A 55 2.82 -3.63 -0.05
C VAL A 55 2.69 -3.24 1.42
N LEU A 56 1.46 -3.17 1.92
CA LEU A 56 1.17 -3.03 3.34
C LEU A 56 1.02 -4.42 3.95
N LEU A 57 1.92 -4.75 4.88
CA LEU A 57 1.95 -6.00 5.61
C LEU A 57 1.33 -5.81 6.98
N VAL A 58 0.37 -6.66 7.34
CA VAL A 58 -0.20 -6.77 8.68
C VAL A 58 0.05 -8.18 9.18
N GLU A 59 0.88 -8.32 10.20
CA GLU A 59 1.27 -9.61 10.78
C GLU A 59 1.07 -9.57 12.29
N GLY A 60 0.06 -10.30 12.78
CA GLY A 60 -0.41 -10.18 14.16
C GLY A 60 -0.74 -8.74 14.53
N ARG A 61 0.03 -8.15 15.45
CA ARG A 61 -0.14 -6.75 15.88
C ARG A 61 0.79 -5.76 15.17
N ARG A 62 1.59 -6.22 14.21
CA ARG A 62 2.59 -5.40 13.53
C ARG A 62 2.07 -4.97 12.16
N VAL A 63 2.16 -3.68 11.87
CA VAL A 63 1.84 -3.10 10.56
C VAL A 63 3.12 -2.52 9.97
N LYS A 64 3.46 -2.91 8.73
CA LYS A 64 4.67 -2.44 8.03
C LYS A 64 4.34 -2.12 6.58
N MET A 65 4.68 -0.91 6.15
CA MET A 65 4.65 -0.56 4.73
C MET A 65 6.00 -0.89 4.09
N ARG A 66 5.97 -1.58 2.95
CA ARG A 66 7.12 -1.70 2.04
C ARG A 66 6.81 -0.99 0.74
N PHE A 67 7.74 -0.19 0.22
CA PHE A 67 7.55 0.61 -0.99
C PHE A 67 8.33 0.02 -2.16
N TYR A 68 7.79 0.17 -3.37
CA TYR A 68 8.61 -0.08 -4.55
C TYR A 68 9.63 1.04 -4.73
N TYR A 69 10.83 0.68 -5.19
CA TYR A 69 11.92 1.65 -5.37
C TYR A 69 11.53 2.76 -6.35
N ASP A 70 10.91 2.39 -7.48
CA ASP A 70 10.47 3.34 -8.51
C ASP A 70 9.39 4.30 -8.00
N PHE A 71 8.54 3.87 -7.07
CA PHE A 71 7.60 4.76 -6.41
C PHE A 71 8.33 5.81 -5.55
N LEU A 72 9.26 5.37 -4.69
CA LEU A 72 10.04 6.29 -3.86
C LEU A 72 10.85 7.26 -4.73
N GLU A 73 11.48 6.75 -5.79
CA GLU A 73 12.26 7.55 -6.73
C GLU A 73 11.40 8.64 -7.39
N ARG A 74 10.18 8.32 -7.82
CA ARG A 74 9.23 9.31 -8.37
C ARG A 74 8.82 10.37 -7.35
N MET A 75 8.69 9.99 -6.07
CA MET A 75 8.22 10.90 -5.02
C MET A 75 9.32 11.81 -4.48
N THR A 76 10.55 11.33 -4.36
CA THR A 76 11.66 12.07 -3.73
C THR A 76 12.71 12.55 -4.71
N GLY A 77 12.75 11.98 -5.91
CA GLY A 77 13.83 12.12 -6.88
C GLY A 77 15.00 11.17 -6.58
N LYS A 78 15.64 10.67 -7.64
CA LYS A 78 16.72 9.67 -7.57
C LYS A 78 17.88 10.07 -6.67
N ARG A 79 18.47 11.25 -6.88
CA ARG A 79 19.62 11.75 -6.11
C ARG A 79 19.32 11.86 -4.62
N ASN A 80 18.10 12.29 -4.27
CA ASN A 80 17.70 12.39 -2.87
C ASN A 80 17.50 11.00 -2.26
N LEU A 81 16.86 10.08 -2.99
CA LEU A 81 16.67 8.71 -2.53
C LEU A 81 18.00 8.01 -2.28
N GLU A 82 18.94 8.10 -3.21
CA GLU A 82 20.30 7.55 -3.08
C GLU A 82 21.04 8.15 -1.88
N ARG A 83 20.97 9.48 -1.70
CA ARG A 83 21.60 10.17 -0.58
C ARG A 83 21.02 9.71 0.77
N VAL A 84 19.70 9.55 0.86
CA VAL A 84 19.05 9.07 2.09
C VAL A 84 19.37 7.60 2.32
N ALA A 85 19.37 6.77 1.28
CA ALA A 85 19.75 5.36 1.40
C ALA A 85 21.20 5.18 1.87
N PHE A 86 22.11 6.04 1.42
CA PHE A 86 23.49 6.06 1.90
C PHE A 86 23.59 6.45 3.38
N LYS A 87 22.88 7.49 3.81
CA LYS A 87 22.89 7.96 5.20
C LYS A 87 22.13 7.05 6.16
N VAL A 88 21.07 6.39 5.65
CA VAL A 88 20.16 5.54 6.43
C VAL A 88 19.97 4.22 5.68
N PRO A 89 20.95 3.29 5.75
CA PRO A 89 20.87 2.01 5.05
C PRO A 89 19.64 1.17 5.45
N GLN A 90 19.09 1.40 6.64
CA GLN A 90 17.87 0.75 7.12
C GLN A 90 16.65 1.05 6.24
N LEU A 91 16.65 2.16 5.49
CA LEU A 91 15.60 2.48 4.51
C LEU A 91 15.45 1.35 3.48
N LEU A 92 16.54 0.70 3.09
CA LEU A 92 16.53 -0.40 2.12
C LEU A 92 15.70 -1.59 2.61
N LYS A 93 15.52 -1.77 3.92
CA LYS A 93 14.63 -2.81 4.49
C LYS A 93 13.14 -2.51 4.28
N THR A 94 12.80 -1.26 3.98
CA THR A 94 11.44 -0.83 3.64
C THR A 94 11.19 -0.84 2.13
N VAL A 95 12.23 -1.09 1.31
CA VAL A 95 12.11 -1.20 -0.13
C VAL A 95 11.82 -2.66 -0.50
N VAL A 96 10.95 -2.87 -1.48
CA VAL A 96 10.68 -4.18 -2.05
C VAL A 96 10.83 -4.13 -3.57
N SER A 97 11.41 -5.17 -4.15
CA SER A 97 11.47 -5.32 -5.61
C SER A 97 10.13 -5.83 -6.14
N ARG A 98 9.71 -5.30 -7.30
CA ARG A 98 8.52 -5.78 -8.03
C ARG A 98 8.63 -7.24 -8.50
N ALA A 99 9.87 -7.74 -8.63
CA ALA A 99 10.13 -9.12 -9.07
C ALA A 99 9.89 -10.17 -7.98
N ILE A 100 9.75 -9.75 -6.71
CA ILE A 100 9.56 -10.69 -5.60
C ILE A 100 8.08 -11.11 -5.53
N PRO A 101 7.78 -12.43 -5.45
CA PRO A 101 6.41 -12.88 -5.25
C PRO A 101 5.85 -12.32 -3.94
N VAL A 102 4.71 -11.61 -3.99
CA VAL A 102 4.11 -10.97 -2.82
C VAL A 102 3.83 -11.98 -1.70
N ALA A 103 3.45 -13.21 -2.04
CA ALA A 103 3.22 -14.29 -1.07
C ALA A 103 4.46 -14.61 -0.22
N SER A 104 5.68 -14.34 -0.72
CA SER A 104 6.92 -14.54 0.05
C SER A 104 7.18 -13.43 1.09
N LEU A 105 6.43 -12.33 1.04
CA LEU A 105 6.60 -11.18 1.93
C LEU A 105 5.84 -11.32 3.27
N THR A 106 5.04 -12.37 3.43
CA THR A 106 4.11 -12.57 4.55
C THR A 106 4.20 -14.00 5.05
N PHE A 107 4.25 -14.19 6.37
CA PHE A 107 4.09 -15.52 6.98
C PHE A 107 2.61 -15.94 6.87
N SER A 108 2.31 -16.98 6.08
CA SER A 108 0.98 -17.61 5.90
C SER A 108 -0.20 -16.62 6.05
N GLY A 109 -0.50 -15.86 4.99
CA GLY A 109 -1.49 -14.78 5.03
C GLY A 109 -2.27 -14.61 3.73
N ARG A 110 -3.34 -13.80 3.78
CA ARG A 110 -4.15 -13.47 2.60
C ARG A 110 -3.48 -12.34 1.82
N VAL A 111 -3.28 -12.56 0.51
CA VAL A 111 -2.86 -11.50 -0.41
C VAL A 111 -4.11 -10.81 -0.96
N ILE A 112 -4.23 -9.51 -0.73
CA ILE A 112 -5.28 -8.67 -1.27
C ILE A 112 -4.63 -7.72 -2.26
N VAL A 113 -5.10 -7.71 -3.51
CA VAL A 113 -4.56 -6.82 -4.55
C VAL A 113 -5.55 -5.69 -4.79
N PHE A 114 -5.14 -4.46 -4.51
CA PHE A 114 -5.89 -3.29 -4.95
C PHE A 114 -5.74 -3.16 -6.47
N PRO A 115 -6.85 -3.10 -7.22
CA PRO A 115 -6.84 -3.05 -8.67
C PRO A 115 -6.18 -1.77 -9.21
#